data_AF-A0A447U0J0-F1
#
_entry.id   AF-A0A447U0J0-F1
#
_cell.length_a   1.000
_cell.length_b   1.000
_cell.length_c   1.000
_cell.angle_alpha   90.00
_cell.angle_beta   90.00
_cell.angle_gamma   90.00
#
_symmetry.space_group_name_H-M   'P 1'
#
loop_
_entity.id
_entity.type
_entity.pdbx_description
1 polymer ?
#
loop_
_entity_poly.entity_id
_entity_poly.type
_entity_poly.pdbx_seq_one_letter_code
_entity_poly.pdbx_strand_id
1 'polypeptide(L)'
;MLICPHLPADDCDCRKPKVKLVERYLAEQAMDSANSYVIGDRATDIQLADNMGITGLRYHRETLNWTMIGEQLTKRRSLCACGPQHQRNTD
;
A
#
# COMPACT_ATOMS: atom_id res chain seq x y z
N MET A 1 -14.82 3.73 4.44
CA MET A 1 -14.55 2.49 5.18
C MET A 1 -14.52 1.35 4.16
N LEU A 2 -13.38 0.68 3.95
CA LEU A 2 -13.23 -0.41 2.98
C LEU A 2 -13.34 -1.75 3.72
N ILE A 3 -14.48 -2.44 3.62
CA ILE A 3 -14.70 -3.74 4.25
C ILE A 3 -15.29 -4.68 3.21
N CYS A 4 -14.70 -5.87 3.08
CA CYS A 4 -15.27 -6.97 2.31
C CYS A 4 -16.07 -7.86 3.28
N PRO A 5 -17.41 -7.92 3.18
CA PRO A 5 -18.24 -8.78 4.04
C PRO A 5 -18.34 -10.24 3.54
N HIS A 6 -17.74 -10.55 2.37
CA HIS A 6 -17.93 -11.83 1.69
C HIS A 6 -17.06 -12.95 2.26
N LEU A 7 -17.61 -14.17 2.20
CA LEU A 7 -16.91 -15.39 2.52
C LEU A 7 -15.91 -15.78 1.42
N PRO A 8 -14.92 -16.65 1.71
CA PRO A 8 -14.01 -17.16 0.68
C PRO A 8 -14.74 -17.85 -0.48
N ALA A 9 -15.90 -18.45 -0.21
CA ALA A 9 -16.69 -19.20 -1.18
C ALA A 9 -17.48 -18.31 -2.15
N ASP A 10 -17.63 -17.01 -1.87
CA ASP A 10 -18.44 -16.09 -2.67
C ASP A 10 -17.71 -15.57 -3.93
N ASP A 11 -16.45 -15.98 -4.14
CA ASP A 11 -15.53 -15.53 -5.21
C ASP A 11 -15.60 -14.02 -5.55
N CYS A 12 -15.81 -13.20 -4.51
CA CYS A 12 -15.98 -11.78 -4.73
C CYS A 12 -14.69 -11.13 -5.22
N ASP A 13 -14.82 -10.03 -5.96
CA ASP A 13 -13.66 -9.30 -6.48
C ASP A 13 -13.01 -8.37 -5.45
N CYS A 14 -13.67 -8.16 -4.31
CA CYS A 14 -13.23 -7.22 -3.28
C CYS A 14 -12.40 -7.87 -2.15
N ARG A 15 -12.27 -9.20 -2.13
CA ARG A 15 -11.50 -9.91 -1.10
C ARG A 15 -9.99 -9.83 -1.39
N LYS A 16 -9.21 -9.46 -0.37
CA LYS A 16 -7.75 -9.50 -0.42
C LYS A 16 -7.27 -10.91 -0.81
N PRO A 17 -6.35 -11.06 -1.77
CA PRO A 17 -5.39 -10.04 -2.23
C PRO A 17 -5.84 -9.18 -3.42
N LYS A 18 -7.09 -9.29 -3.88
CA LYS A 18 -7.59 -8.48 -5.02
C LYS A 18 -7.59 -6.98 -4.65
N VAL A 19 -7.23 -6.13 -5.62
CA VAL A 19 -7.07 -4.68 -5.44
C VAL A 19 -8.35 -3.86 -5.65
N LYS A 20 -9.49 -4.50 -5.96
CA LYS A 20 -10.72 -3.77 -6.36
C LYS A 20 -11.25 -2.78 -5.33
N LEU A 21 -10.98 -3.01 -4.04
CA LEU A 21 -11.32 -2.05 -2.98
C LEU A 21 -10.44 -0.79 -2.99
N VAL A 22 -9.21 -0.93 -3.47
CA VAL A 22 -8.18 0.12 -3.46
C VAL A 22 -7.88 0.68 -4.84
N GLU A 23 -8.53 0.19 -5.90
CA GLU A 23 -8.40 0.68 -7.28
C GLU A 23 -8.55 2.20 -7.40
N ARG A 24 -9.46 2.80 -6.61
CA ARG A 24 -9.64 4.27 -6.58
C ARG A 24 -8.42 5.03 -6.04
N TYR A 25 -7.60 4.38 -5.23
CA TYR A 25 -6.34 4.93 -4.70
C TYR A 25 -5.15 4.63 -5.61
N LEU A 26 -5.30 3.66 -6.52
CA LEU A 26 -4.35 3.38 -7.60
C LEU A 26 -4.56 4.29 -8.82
N ALA A 27 -5.69 5.00 -8.89
CA ALA A 27 -5.91 6.02 -9.90
C ALA A 27 -4.80 7.08 -9.85
N GLU A 28 -4.28 7.44 -11.02
CA GLU A 28 -3.11 8.31 -11.16
C GLU A 28 -3.25 9.58 -10.30
N GLN A 29 -2.22 9.87 -9.50
CA GLN A 29 -2.09 11.01 -8.58
C GLN A 29 -2.87 10.95 -7.24
N ALA A 30 -3.63 9.90 -6.95
CA ALA A 30 -4.30 9.78 -5.65
C ALA A 30 -3.34 9.46 -4.48
N MET A 31 -2.19 8.85 -4.76
CA MET A 31 -1.29 8.35 -3.71
C MET A 31 0.17 8.29 -4.17
N ASP A 32 1.10 8.66 -3.28
CA ASP A 32 2.53 8.51 -3.48
C ASP A 32 2.95 7.08 -3.10
N SER A 33 3.17 6.22 -4.09
CA SER A 33 3.55 4.82 -3.89
C SER A 33 4.88 4.66 -3.14
N ALA A 34 5.78 5.64 -3.21
CA ALA A 34 7.08 5.58 -2.54
C ALA A 34 6.99 5.82 -1.02
N ASN A 35 5.95 6.54 -0.57
CA ASN A 35 5.71 6.87 0.83
C ASN A 35 4.42 6.26 1.38
N SER A 36 3.82 5.32 0.65
CA SER A 36 2.61 4.61 1.06
C SER A 36 2.90 3.18 1.43
N TYR A 37 2.17 2.69 2.44
CA TYR A 37 2.42 1.40 3.05
C TYR A 37 1.11 0.65 3.32
N VAL A 38 1.12 -0.67 3.15
CA VAL A 38 0.08 -1.55 3.69
C VAL A 38 0.61 -2.20 4.96
N ILE A 39 -0.12 -2.09 6.06
CA ILE A 39 0.24 -2.74 7.34
C ILE A 39 -0.79 -3.83 7.62
N GLY A 40 -0.34 -5.07 7.80
CA GLY A 40 -1.23 -6.19 8.14
C GLY A 40 -0.47 -7.37 8.73
N ASP A 41 -1.18 -8.24 9.46
CA ASP A 41 -0.62 -9.41 10.13
C ASP A 41 -0.52 -10.64 9.21
N ARG A 42 -1.28 -10.63 8.10
CA ARG A 42 -1.40 -11.78 7.20
C ARG A 42 -0.62 -11.59 5.92
N ALA A 43 -0.23 -12.71 5.31
CA ALA A 43 0.41 -12.71 3.99
C ALA A 43 -0.48 -12.07 2.90
N THR A 44 -1.80 -12.12 3.05
CA THR A 44 -2.76 -11.49 2.12
C THR A 44 -2.62 -9.96 2.07
N ASP A 45 -2.17 -9.33 3.15
CA ASP A 45 -1.95 -7.88 3.20
C ASP A 45 -0.65 -7.49 2.50
N ILE A 46 0.39 -8.33 2.61
CA ILE A 46 1.66 -8.16 1.89
C ILE A 46 1.45 -8.34 0.39
N GLN A 47 0.71 -9.38 0.00
CA GLN A 47 0.35 -9.58 -1.41
C GLN A 47 -0.50 -8.43 -1.96
N LEU A 48 -1.38 -7.83 -1.13
CA LEU A 48 -2.12 -6.63 -1.52
C LEU A 48 -1.15 -5.46 -1.78
N ALA A 49 -0.16 -5.26 -0.91
CA ALA A 49 0.86 -4.23 -1.08
C ALA A 49 1.65 -4.41 -2.39
N ASP A 50 2.06 -5.65 -2.67
CA ASP A 50 2.77 -6.00 -3.90
C ASP A 50 1.91 -5.75 -5.14
N ASN A 51 0.63 -6.13 -5.10
CA ASN A 51 -0.33 -5.86 -6.19
C ASN A 51 -0.58 -4.36 -6.41
N MET A 52 -0.44 -3.56 -5.36
CA MET A 52 -0.55 -2.09 -5.41
C MET A 52 0.77 -1.40 -5.81
N GLY A 53 1.90 -2.13 -5.84
CA GLY A 53 3.22 -1.55 -6.08
C GLY A 53 3.73 -0.67 -4.94
N ILE A 54 3.31 -0.94 -3.69
CA ILE A 54 3.71 -0.19 -2.49
C ILE A 54 4.37 -1.10 -1.45
N THR A 55 4.98 -0.49 -0.43
CA THR A 55 5.71 -1.28 0.59
C THR A 55 4.74 -1.97 1.56
N GLY A 56 4.84 -3.29 1.69
CA GLY A 56 4.10 -4.08 2.68
C GLY A 56 4.87 -4.21 4.01
N LEU A 57 4.24 -3.86 5.12
CA LEU A 57 4.76 -4.06 6.48
C LEU A 57 3.96 -5.17 7.17
N ARG A 58 4.63 -6.29 7.44
CA ARG A 58 4.01 -7.43 8.13
C ARG A 58 4.02 -7.20 9.63
N TYR A 59 2.89 -6.76 10.17
CA TYR A 59 2.71 -6.58 11.59
C TYR A 59 2.95 -7.89 12.34
N HIS A 60 3.80 -7.82 13.36
CA HIS A 60 4.02 -8.91 14.28
C HIS A 60 4.32 -8.35 15.67
N ARG A 61 3.65 -8.88 16.70
CA ARG A 61 3.70 -8.30 18.05
C ARG A 61 5.12 -8.19 18.61
N GLU A 62 5.99 -9.13 18.27
CA GLU A 62 7.35 -9.20 18.85
C GLU A 62 8.42 -8.63 17.93
N THR A 63 8.25 -8.76 16.61
CA THR A 63 9.31 -8.45 15.64
C THR A 63 9.05 -7.17 14.86
N LEU A 64 7.80 -6.73 14.73
CA LEU A 64 7.42 -5.49 14.05
C LEU A 64 6.11 -4.94 14.66
N ASN A 65 6.22 -4.42 15.88
CA ASN A 65 5.08 -3.89 16.63
C ASN A 65 4.73 -2.44 16.22
N TRP A 66 3.62 -1.91 16.75
CA TRP A 66 3.15 -0.57 16.43
C TRP A 66 4.16 0.53 16.78
N THR A 67 4.94 0.37 17.86
CA THR A 67 5.97 1.33 18.24
C THR A 67 7.07 1.36 17.17
N MET A 68 7.55 0.20 16.74
CA MET A 68 8.58 0.08 15.68
C MET A 68 8.08 0.62 14.35
N ILE A 69 6.84 0.31 13.98
CA ILE A 69 6.21 0.84 12.75
C ILE A 69 6.09 2.36 12.85
N GLY A 70 5.62 2.89 13.98
CA GLY A 70 5.52 4.32 14.21
C GLY A 70 6.87 5.02 14.06
N GLU A 71 7.92 4.48 14.68
CA GLU A 71 9.28 5.00 14.53
C GLU A 71 9.78 4.90 13.08
N GLN A 72 9.56 3.78 12.40
CA GLN A 72 9.99 3.58 11.02
C GLN A 72 9.33 4.57 10.05
N LEU A 73 8.03 4.84 10.23
CA LEU A 73 7.27 5.74 9.38
C LEU A 73 7.51 7.22 9.72
N THR A 74 7.84 7.55 10.97
CA THR A 74 8.12 8.93 11.41
C THR A 74 9.59 9.31 11.30
N LYS A 75 10.51 8.34 11.15
CA LYS A 75 11.88 8.58 10.72
C LYS A 75 11.83 9.19 9.32
N ARG A 76 11.74 10.53 9.28
CA ARG A 76 11.83 11.33 8.06
C ARG A 76 13.04 10.85 7.27
N ARG A 77 12.79 10.13 6.18
CA ARG A 77 13.74 10.09 5.08
C ARG A 77 13.78 11.52 4.54
N SER A 78 14.80 12.26 4.92
CA SER A 78 15.22 13.48 4.25
C SER A 78 15.68 13.13 2.84
N LEU A 79 14.74 12.78 1.97
CA LEU A 79 14.95 12.67 0.55
C LEU A 79 13.77 13.37 -0.09
N CYS A 80 13.87 14.70 -0.13
CA CYS A 80 13.39 15.44 -1.28
C CYS A 80 13.93 14.74 -2.53
N ALA A 81 13.07 13.99 -3.23
CA ALA A 81 13.19 13.84 -4.66
C ALA A 81 12.08 14.69 -5.24
N CYS A 82 12.41 15.94 -5.51
CA CYS A 82 11.62 16.81 -6.37
C CYS A 82 11.36 16.05 -7.68
N GLY A 83 10.10 15.77 -8.04
CA GLY A 83 9.75 15.58 -9.45
C GLY A 83 9.99 16.90 -10.19
N PRO A 84 10.25 16.93 -11.53
CA PRO A 84 9.50 16.13 -12.51
C PRO A 84 10.33 15.61 -13.72
N GLN A 85 9.88 14.56 -14.39
CA GLN A 85 10.19 14.34 -15.82
C GLN A 85 8.91 14.01 -16.58
N HIS A 86 8.10 15.04 -16.80
CA HIS A 86 7.18 15.09 -17.93
C HIS A 86 8.05 15.38 -19.17
N GLN A 87 8.34 14.35 -19.97
CA GLN A 87 8.98 14.52 -21.28
C GLN A 87 7.99 15.22 -22.20
N ARG A 88 8.15 16.54 -22.37
CA ARG A 88 7.65 17.26 -23.54
C ARG A 88 8.53 16.86 -24.73
N ASN A 89 8.07 15.93 -25.55
CA ASN A 89 8.58 15.80 -26.90
C ASN A 89 7.83 16.81 -27.77
N THR A 90 8.51 17.91 -28.07
CA THR A 90 8.29 18.67 -29.30
C THR A 90 9.10 18.00 -30.40
N ASP A 91 8.43 17.53 -31.44
CA ASP A 91 8.88 17.55 -32.83
C ASP A 91 7.64 17.65 -33.73
#